data_AF-A0A9W8XKD9-F1
#
_entry.id   AF-A0A9W8XKD9-F1
#
_cell.length_a   1.000
_cell.length_b   1.000
_cell.length_c   1.000
_cell.angle_alpha   90.00
_cell.angle_beta   90.00
_cell.angle_gamma   90.00
#
_symmetry.space_group_name_H-M   'P 1'
#
loop_
_entity.id
_entity.type
_entity.pdbx_description
1 polymer ?
#
loop_
_entity_poly.entity_id
_entity_poly.type
_entity_poly.pdbx_seq_one_letter_code
_entity_poly.pdbx_strand_id
1 'polypeptide(L)'
;MSQESRDKAIGRFADDSGVRVLLASLRCGGLGLNLTMASRVVILDPWWNSAAEQQAFCRVFRFGQKETTCLTRFCVRNTVDERLIQMQERKEKEIDSVMKEDAGAKASKMGIRDLMRLFGNIRDDENGRPFIMTDNPDPRGGFHADNDHEGYADEL
;
A
#
# COMPACT_ATOMS: atom_id res chain seq x y z
N MET A 1 -1.23 -17.71 -12.58
CA MET A 1 -1.52 -17.49 -14.02
C MET A 1 -0.22 -17.67 -14.80
N SER A 2 -0.21 -18.55 -15.82
CA SER A 2 0.95 -18.71 -16.69
C SER A 2 1.21 -17.44 -17.52
N GLN A 3 2.43 -17.29 -18.04
CA GLN A 3 2.78 -16.11 -18.84
C GLN A 3 1.92 -15.99 -20.10
N GLU A 4 1.73 -17.10 -20.80
CA GLU A 4 0.88 -17.18 -21.99
C GLU A 4 -0.58 -16.82 -21.70
N SER A 5 -1.14 -17.27 -20.58
CA SER A 5 -2.51 -16.91 -20.18
C SER A 5 -2.65 -15.41 -19.89
N ARG A 6 -1.60 -14.79 -19.35
CA ARG A 6 -1.57 -13.35 -19.05
C ARG A 6 -1.51 -12.53 -20.34
N ASP A 7 -0.64 -12.90 -21.26
CA ASP A 7 -0.48 -12.20 -22.53
C ASP A 7 -1.75 -12.29 -23.37
N LYS A 8 -2.42 -13.45 -23.36
CA LYS A 8 -3.75 -13.62 -23.96
C LYS A 8 -4.81 -12.73 -23.33
N ALA A 9 -4.82 -12.58 -22.01
CA ALA A 9 -5.77 -11.71 -21.31
C ALA A 9 -5.52 -10.22 -21.64
N ILE A 10 -4.26 -9.80 -21.72
CA ILE A 10 -3.88 -8.44 -22.09
C ILE A 10 -4.22 -8.16 -23.55
N GLY A 11 -3.93 -9.08 -24.47
CA GLY A 11 -4.30 -8.97 -25.88
C GLY A 11 -5.81 -8.85 -26.07
N ARG A 12 -6.60 -9.68 -25.38
CA ARG A 12 -8.06 -9.55 -25.39
C ARG A 12 -8.54 -8.19 -24.88
N PHE A 13 -7.94 -7.67 -23.81
CA PHE A 13 -8.30 -6.35 -23.29
C PHE A 13 -7.91 -5.21 -24.25
N ALA A 14 -6.89 -5.40 -25.09
CA ALA A 14 -6.48 -4.42 -26.10
C ALA A 14 -7.36 -4.45 -27.35
N ASP A 15 -7.68 -5.64 -27.84
CA ASP A 15 -8.24 -5.84 -29.20
C ASP A 15 -9.76 -6.10 -29.20
N ASP A 16 -10.32 -6.64 -28.11
CA ASP A 16 -11.74 -7.00 -28.03
C ASP A 16 -12.56 -5.86 -27.41
N SER A 17 -13.36 -5.19 -28.24
CA SER A 17 -14.27 -4.12 -27.78
C SER A 17 -15.32 -4.57 -26.76
N GLY A 18 -15.59 -5.88 -26.64
CA GLY A 18 -16.44 -6.47 -25.62
C GLY A 18 -15.78 -6.58 -24.25
N VAL A 19 -14.45 -6.50 -24.15
CA VAL A 19 -13.70 -6.61 -22.91
C VAL A 19 -13.27 -5.21 -22.44
N ARG A 20 -14.04 -4.65 -21.49
CA ARG A 20 -13.84 -3.27 -21.02
C ARG A 20 -13.17 -3.15 -19.66
N VAL A 21 -13.02 -4.26 -18.94
CA VAL A 21 -12.48 -4.29 -17.57
C VAL A 21 -11.41 -5.35 -17.47
N LEU A 22 -10.26 -4.96 -16.92
CA LEU A 22 -9.17 -5.85 -16.54
C LEU A 22 -8.98 -5.78 -15.02
N LEU A 23 -9.11 -6.92 -14.35
CA LEU A 23 -8.84 -7.03 -12.92
C LEU A 23 -7.40 -7.48 -12.70
N ALA A 24 -6.67 -6.72 -11.89
CA ALA A 24 -5.30 -7.01 -11.51
C ALA A 24 -5.08 -6.67 -10.04
N SER A 25 -4.28 -7.48 -9.34
CA SER A 25 -3.88 -7.16 -7.98
C SER A 25 -2.73 -6.17 -7.97
N LEU A 26 -2.64 -5.35 -6.93
CA LEU A 26 -1.59 -4.35 -6.76
C LEU A 26 -0.18 -4.99 -6.70
N ARG A 27 -0.08 -6.19 -6.10
CA ARG A 27 1.17 -6.96 -5.96
C ARG A 27 1.64 -7.67 -7.23
N CYS A 28 0.80 -7.79 -8.26
CA CYS A 28 1.27 -8.23 -9.59
C CYS A 28 2.18 -7.18 -10.28
N GLY A 29 2.58 -6.14 -9.55
CA GLY A 29 3.47 -4.99 -9.84
C GLY A 29 4.87 -5.29 -10.38
N GLY A 30 5.44 -6.47 -10.15
CA GLY A 30 6.84 -6.77 -10.51
C GLY A 30 7.15 -7.05 -11.99
N LEU A 31 6.14 -7.27 -12.84
CA LEU A 31 6.33 -7.87 -14.18
C LEU A 31 6.43 -6.87 -15.36
N GLY A 32 6.48 -5.56 -15.12
CA GLY A 32 6.70 -4.58 -16.21
C GLY A 32 5.58 -4.45 -17.26
N LEU A 33 4.34 -4.80 -16.91
CA LEU A 33 3.19 -4.79 -17.84
C LEU A 33 2.98 -3.39 -18.48
N ASN A 34 2.60 -3.38 -19.77
CA ASN A 34 2.19 -2.18 -20.49
C ASN A 34 0.68 -2.20 -20.72
N LEU A 35 -0.03 -1.25 -20.14
CA LEU A 35 -1.50 -1.16 -20.15
C LEU A 35 -1.97 0.18 -20.73
N THR A 36 -1.25 0.72 -21.71
CA THR A 36 -1.56 2.00 -22.38
C THR A 36 -2.89 2.01 -23.13
N MET A 37 -3.55 0.87 -23.31
CA MET A 37 -4.91 0.83 -23.87
C MET A 37 -5.99 1.25 -22.86
N ALA A 38 -5.71 1.19 -21.55
CA ALA A 38 -6.62 1.67 -20.52
C ALA A 38 -6.48 3.19 -20.33
N SER A 39 -7.58 3.88 -20.01
CA SER A 39 -7.54 5.31 -19.62
C SER A 39 -7.96 5.54 -18.17
N ARG A 40 -8.57 4.55 -17.52
CA ARG A 40 -9.08 4.67 -16.15
C ARG A 40 -8.51 3.58 -15.28
N VAL A 41 -7.98 3.97 -14.13
CA VAL A 41 -7.50 3.06 -13.09
C VAL A 41 -8.34 3.29 -11.84
N VAL A 42 -8.88 2.20 -11.32
CA VAL A 42 -9.71 2.20 -10.12
C VAL A 42 -9.00 1.37 -9.06
N ILE A 43 -8.68 2.00 -7.95
CA ILE A 43 -8.15 1.34 -6.75
C ILE A 43 -9.34 1.19 -5.79
N LEU A 44 -9.70 -0.07 -5.52
CA LEU A 44 -10.80 -0.40 -4.62
C LEU A 44 -10.37 -0.33 -3.15
N ASP A 45 -9.21 -0.91 -2.83
CA ASP A 45 -8.68 -0.97 -1.47
C ASP A 45 -7.38 -0.18 -1.39
N PRO A 46 -7.29 0.86 -0.53
CA PRO A 46 -6.06 1.63 -0.38
C PRO A 46 -4.98 0.81 0.33
N TRP A 47 -3.74 0.93 -0.13
CA TRP A 47 -2.60 0.16 0.35
C TRP A 47 -1.62 1.05 1.12
N TRP A 48 -1.08 0.62 2.26
CA TRP A 48 -0.23 1.48 3.12
C TRP A 48 1.00 2.09 2.43
N ASN A 49 1.42 1.53 1.29
CA ASN A 49 2.53 2.02 0.47
C ASN A 49 2.01 2.73 -0.80
N SER A 50 1.97 4.07 -0.75
CA SER A 50 1.58 4.93 -1.88
C SER A 50 2.41 4.69 -3.15
N ALA A 51 3.71 4.41 -3.00
CA ALA A 51 4.59 4.18 -4.16
C ALA A 51 4.19 2.94 -4.98
N ALA A 52 3.62 1.91 -4.33
CA ALA A 52 3.12 0.74 -5.04
C ALA A 52 1.87 1.08 -5.89
N GLU A 53 0.99 1.94 -5.39
CA GLU A 53 -0.16 2.46 -6.13
C GLU A 53 0.26 3.31 -7.32
N GLN A 54 1.21 4.22 -7.11
CA GLN A 54 1.78 5.04 -8.18
C GLN A 54 2.44 4.16 -9.25
N GLN A 55 3.21 3.14 -8.87
CA GLN A 55 3.81 2.21 -9.81
C GLN A 55 2.75 1.42 -10.60
N ALA A 56 1.65 1.03 -9.96
CA ALA A 56 0.54 0.40 -10.65
C ALA A 56 -0.11 1.34 -11.67
N PHE A 57 -0.28 2.63 -11.33
CA PHE A 57 -0.77 3.65 -12.26
C PHE A 57 0.19 3.90 -13.44
N CYS A 58 1.50 3.89 -13.22
CA CYS A 58 2.53 4.06 -14.26
C CYS A 58 2.51 2.95 -15.35
N ARG A 59 1.78 1.85 -15.13
CA ARG A 59 1.55 0.84 -16.18
C ARG A 59 0.58 1.32 -17.25
N VAL A 60 -0.33 2.22 -16.86
CA VAL A 60 -1.37 2.82 -17.70
C VAL A 60 -0.95 4.22 -18.14
N PHE A 61 -0.47 5.04 -17.20
CA PHE A 61 0.21 6.30 -17.48
C PHE A 61 1.66 6.01 -17.91
N ARG A 62 1.80 5.65 -19.18
CA ARG A 62 3.08 5.30 -19.79
C ARG A 62 3.19 5.91 -21.18
N PHE A 63 4.42 6.06 -21.66
CA PHE A 63 4.69 6.50 -23.03
C PHE A 63 3.92 5.62 -24.04
N GLY A 64 3.24 6.26 -25.00
CA GLY A 64 2.37 5.58 -25.96
C GLY A 64 0.87 5.64 -25.63
N GLN A 65 0.52 6.19 -24.47
CA GLN A 65 -0.86 6.53 -24.12
C GLN A 65 -1.37 7.70 -24.98
N LYS A 66 -2.59 7.59 -25.50
CA LYS A 66 -3.22 8.62 -26.36
C LYS A 66 -4.32 9.40 -25.66
N GLU A 67 -4.92 8.80 -24.64
CA GLU A 67 -6.06 9.36 -23.91
C GLU A 67 -5.62 9.94 -22.56
N THR A 68 -6.41 10.84 -22.00
CA THR A 68 -6.17 11.34 -20.64
C THR A 68 -6.39 10.22 -19.63
N THR A 69 -5.39 9.94 -18.80
CA THR A 69 -5.48 8.90 -17.76
C THR A 69 -6.01 9.46 -16.45
N CYS A 70 -6.91 8.71 -15.80
CA CYS A 70 -7.48 9.07 -14.51
C CYS A 70 -7.28 7.94 -13.50
N LEU A 71 -6.79 8.29 -12.32
CA LEU A 71 -6.72 7.41 -11.16
C LEU A 71 -7.84 7.77 -10.19
N THR A 72 -8.70 6.82 -9.87
CA THR A 72 -9.76 6.97 -8.86
C THR A 72 -9.49 5.99 -7.72
N ARG A 73 -9.46 6.51 -6.49
CA ARG A 73 -9.37 5.72 -5.27
C ARG A 73 -10.72 5.71 -4.56
N PHE A 74 -11.18 4.53 -4.18
CA PHE A 74 -12.29 4.40 -3.25
C PHE A 74 -11.77 4.48 -1.81
N CYS A 75 -12.53 5.15 -0.95
CA CYS A 75 -12.24 5.28 0.47
C CYS A 75 -13.54 5.34 1.23
N VAL A 76 -13.68 4.49 2.26
CA VAL A 76 -14.85 4.49 3.13
C VAL A 76 -14.58 5.40 4.34
N ARG A 77 -15.43 6.42 4.52
CA ARG A 77 -15.33 7.38 5.63
C ARG A 77 -15.52 6.70 6.99
N ASN A 78 -14.85 7.21 8.02
CA ASN A 78 -14.91 6.69 9.40
C ASN A 78 -14.45 5.23 9.54
N THR A 79 -13.58 4.76 8.64
CA THR A 79 -13.03 3.39 8.69
C THR A 79 -11.50 3.40 8.71
N VAL A 80 -10.90 2.20 8.67
CA VAL A 80 -9.45 2.02 8.58
C VAL A 80 -8.88 2.65 7.30
N ASP A 81 -9.66 2.74 6.22
CA ASP A 81 -9.25 3.35 4.94
C ASP A 81 -8.79 4.80 5.14
N GLU A 82 -9.54 5.58 5.91
CA GLU A 82 -9.24 6.99 6.18
C GLU A 82 -7.94 7.13 6.98
N ARG A 83 -7.74 6.27 7.98
CA ARG A 83 -6.49 6.24 8.77
C ARG A 83 -5.29 5.84 7.90
N LEU A 84 -5.50 4.93 6.96
CA LEU A 84 -4.47 4.45 6.05
C LEU A 84 -4.07 5.55 5.05
N ILE A 85 -5.02 6.31 4.51
CA ILE A 85 -4.73 7.48 3.67
C ILE A 85 -3.98 8.55 4.48
N GLN A 86 -4.40 8.85 5.71
CA GLN A 86 -3.67 9.79 6.57
C GLN A 86 -2.24 9.33 6.84
N MET A 87 -2.01 8.02 6.99
CA MET A 87 -0.67 7.47 7.13
C MET A 87 0.18 7.65 5.87
N GLN A 88 -0.40 7.42 4.68
CA GLN A 88 0.28 7.68 3.41
C GLN A 88 0.71 9.14 3.31
N GLU A 89 -0.20 10.08 3.59
CA GLU A 89 0.09 11.52 3.55
C GLU A 89 1.18 11.92 4.54
N ARG A 90 1.18 11.35 5.75
CA ARG A 90 2.24 11.60 6.73
C ARG A 90 3.59 11.09 6.22
N LYS A 91 3.64 9.88 5.68
CA LYS A 91 4.86 9.32 5.09
C LYS A 91 5.35 10.13 3.90
N GLU A 92 4.46 10.59 3.03
CA GLU A 92 4.83 11.44 1.90
C GLU A 92 5.42 12.78 2.37
N LYS A 93 4.83 13.39 3.41
CA LYS A 93 5.37 14.63 4.00
C LYS A 93 6.74 14.42 4.65
N GLU A 94 6.93 13.30 5.35
CA GLU A 94 8.24 12.93 5.94
C GLU A 94 9.30 12.69 4.86
N ILE A 95 8.93 12.02 3.76
CA ILE A 95 9.83 11.82 2.61
C ILE A 95 10.15 13.16 1.93
N ASP A 96 9.14 14.01 1.71
CA ASP A 96 9.32 15.33 1.09
C ASP A 96 10.16 16.26 1.97
N SER A 97 10.01 16.21 3.31
CA SER A 97 10.87 16.96 4.22
C SER A 97 12.33 16.49 4.14
N VAL A 98 12.56 15.17 4.10
CA VAL A 98 13.91 14.62 3.93
C VAL A 98 14.50 14.97 2.56
N MET A 99 13.72 14.88 1.48
CA MET A 99 14.20 15.23 0.13
C MET A 99 14.49 16.72 -0.03
N LYS A 100 13.75 17.58 0.67
CA LYS A 100 14.04 19.02 0.75
C LYS A 100 15.25 19.32 1.63
N GLU A 101 15.46 18.54 2.68
CA GLU A 101 16.65 18.60 3.53
C GLU A 101 17.88 17.97 2.86
N ASP A 102 17.73 17.15 1.83
CA ASP A 102 18.80 16.58 0.99
C ASP A 102 19.31 17.52 -0.12
N ALA A 103 19.01 18.82 -0.01
CA ALA A 103 20.03 19.83 -0.33
C ALA A 103 21.19 19.85 0.71
N GLY A 104 21.15 19.00 1.76
CA GLY A 104 22.12 19.00 2.85
C GLY A 104 22.27 17.77 3.77
N ALA A 105 21.32 16.86 4.01
CA ALA A 105 21.55 15.79 5.02
C ALA A 105 20.67 14.52 4.99
N LYS A 106 21.31 13.40 4.56
CA LYS A 106 21.14 11.98 4.97
C LYS A 106 19.74 11.50 5.41
N ALA A 107 19.08 10.79 4.49
CA ALA A 107 17.99 9.85 4.71
C ALA A 107 18.07 9.04 6.03
N SER A 108 17.15 9.29 6.96
CA SER A 108 16.98 8.45 8.16
C SER A 108 15.99 7.31 7.86
N LYS A 109 16.42 6.06 8.08
CA LYS A 109 15.58 4.86 8.01
C LYS A 109 14.50 4.94 9.09
N MET A 110 13.25 4.68 8.71
CA MET A 110 12.09 4.57 9.61
C MET A 110 12.43 3.69 10.82
N GLY A 111 12.36 4.27 12.01
CA GLY A 111 12.78 3.62 13.25
C GLY A 111 11.66 2.77 13.86
N ILE A 112 12.01 1.88 14.78
CA ILE A 112 11.04 1.01 15.46
C ILE A 112 9.95 1.79 16.22
N ARG A 113 10.24 3.04 16.62
CA ARG A 113 9.26 3.98 17.20
C ARG A 113 8.14 4.35 16.23
N ASP A 114 8.45 4.56 14.94
CA ASP A 114 7.45 4.93 13.95
C ASP A 114 6.52 3.76 13.63
N LEU A 115 7.05 2.54 13.66
CA LEU A 115 6.26 1.31 13.54
C LEU A 115 5.33 1.13 14.75
N MET A 116 5.80 1.38 15.96
CA MET A 116 4.98 1.25 17.18
C MET A 116 3.81 2.25 17.21
N ARG A 117 3.93 3.43 16.57
CA ARG A 117 2.85 4.43 16.51
C ARG A 117 1.66 3.99 15.66
N LEU A 118 1.87 2.99 14.80
CA LEU A 118 0.80 2.40 14.00
C LEU A 118 -0.21 1.64 14.88
N PHE A 119 0.26 1.09 16.00
CA PHE A 119 -0.49 0.14 16.82
C PHE A 119 -1.05 0.74 18.12
N GLY A 120 -0.73 2.00 18.46
CA GLY A 120 -1.33 2.72 19.58
C GLY A 120 -0.50 3.91 20.07
N ASN A 121 -0.97 4.54 21.15
CA ASN A 121 -0.28 5.66 21.78
C ASN A 121 1.00 5.15 22.46
N ILE A 122 2.16 5.69 22.10
CA ILE A 122 3.44 5.31 22.70
C ILE A 122 3.72 6.17 23.92
N ARG A 123 4.19 5.53 25.01
CA ARG A 123 4.92 6.20 26.09
C ARG A 123 6.31 5.60 26.23
N ASP A 124 7.24 6.39 26.76
CA ASP A 124 8.57 5.91 27.11
C ASP A 124 8.55 5.47 28.59
N ASP A 125 9.17 4.33 28.90
CA ASP A 125 9.36 3.87 30.27
C ASP A 125 10.44 4.70 31.01
N GLU A 126 10.67 4.41 32.28
CA GLU A 126 11.70 5.08 33.11
C GLU A 126 13.13 4.91 32.55
N ASN A 127 13.33 3.96 31.63
CA ASN A 127 14.60 3.67 30.96
C ASN A 127 14.63 4.18 29.50
N GLY A 128 13.64 4.96 29.06
CA GLY A 128 13.56 5.54 27.72
C GLY A 128 13.16 4.56 26.60
N ARG A 129 12.64 3.37 26.93
CA ARG A 129 12.16 2.39 25.96
C ARG A 129 10.70 2.66 25.58
N PRO A 130 10.38 2.77 24.29
CA PRO A 130 9.02 3.02 23.83
C PRO A 130 8.16 1.77 23.98
N PHE A 131 6.98 1.89 24.58
CA PHE A 131 5.97 0.84 24.66
C PHE A 131 4.58 1.37 24.28
N ILE A 132 3.73 0.48 23.76
CA ILE A 132 2.37 0.82 23.31
C ILE A 132 1.43 0.76 24.51
N MET A 133 0.73 1.85 24.80
CA MET A 133 -0.38 1.86 25.75
C MET A 133 -1.56 1.09 25.16
N THR A 134 -1.83 -0.09 25.70
CA THR A 134 -3.09 -0.80 25.46
C THR A 134 -4.10 -0.27 26.47
N ASP A 135 -4.75 0.85 26.14
CA ASP A 135 -5.92 1.26 26.91
C ASP A 135 -7.02 0.23 26.64
N ASN A 136 -7.14 -0.80 27.49
CA ASN A 136 -8.31 -1.65 27.56
C ASN A 136 -9.19 -1.17 28.72
N PRO A 137 -10.18 -0.29 28.49
CA PRO A 137 -11.08 0.15 29.54
C PRO A 137 -12.29 -0.79 29.70
N ASP A 138 -12.15 -2.11 29.45
CA ASP A 138 -13.24 -3.06 29.69
C ASP A 138 -13.06 -3.83 31.01
N PRO A 139 -13.86 -3.54 32.07
CA PRO A 139 -13.88 -4.31 33.31
C PRO A 139 -14.58 -5.67 33.19
N ARG A 140 -15.03 -6.11 31.99
CA ARG A 140 -15.83 -7.34 31.80
C ARG A 140 -15.18 -8.44 30.96
N GLY A 141 -13.86 -8.41 30.78
CA GLY A 141 -13.11 -9.57 30.31
C GLY A 141 -13.35 -9.97 28.85
N GLY A 142 -12.28 -9.96 28.07
CA GLY A 142 -12.22 -10.70 26.82
C GLY A 142 -11.46 -9.99 25.71
N PHE A 143 -10.19 -10.34 25.55
CA PHE A 143 -9.57 -10.57 24.24
C PHE A 143 -8.39 -11.53 24.47
N HIS A 144 -8.61 -12.81 24.20
CA HIS A 144 -7.53 -13.81 24.10
C HIS A 144 -7.09 -13.82 22.64
N ALA A 145 -5.92 -13.22 22.36
CA ALA A 145 -5.30 -13.23 21.05
C ALA A 145 -3.91 -13.90 21.06
N ASP A 146 -3.66 -14.79 22.03
CA ASP A 146 -2.47 -15.64 22.05
C ASP A 146 -2.90 -17.09 21.86
N ASN A 147 -3.08 -17.52 20.60
CA ASN A 147 -2.74 -18.89 20.19
C ASN A 147 -2.65 -19.05 18.66
N ASP A 148 -1.76 -18.29 18.05
CA ASP A 148 -1.39 -18.47 16.65
C ASP A 148 0.11 -18.72 16.61
N HIS A 149 0.48 -19.95 16.97
CA HIS A 149 1.83 -20.49 16.89
C HIS A 149 2.23 -20.60 15.41
N GLU A 150 2.90 -19.59 14.85
CA GLU A 150 3.51 -19.69 13.51
C GLU A 150 4.71 -20.65 13.56
N GLY A 151 4.50 -21.88 13.10
CA GLY A 151 5.56 -22.83 12.81
C GLY A 151 6.32 -22.41 11.55
N TYR A 152 7.62 -22.18 11.71
CA TYR A 152 8.57 -22.17 10.60
C TYR A 152 8.58 -23.55 9.95
N ALA A 153 8.09 -23.64 8.72
CA ALA A 153 8.44 -24.74 7.82
C ALA A 153 9.79 -24.41 7.17
N ASP A 154 10.87 -24.60 7.92
CA ASP A 154 12.10 -25.12 7.32
C ASP A 154 11.88 -26.63 7.16
N GLU A 155 11.91 -27.12 5.93
CA GLU A 155 12.68 -28.32 5.57
C GLU A 155 12.61 -28.61 4.06
N LEU A 156 13.84 -28.74 3.50
CA LEU A 156 14.28 -29.44 2.27
C LEU A 156 14.13 -28.73 0.92
#